data_AF-A0A1H6LG93-F1
#
_entry.id   AF-A0A1H6LG93-F1
#
_cell.length_a   1.000
_cell.length_b   1.000
_cell.length_c   1.000
_cell.angle_alpha   90.00
_cell.angle_beta   90.00
_cell.angle_gamma   90.00
#
_symmetry.space_group_name_H-M   'P 1'
#
loop_
_entity.id
_entity.type
_entity.pdbx_description
1 polymer ?
#
loop_
_entity_poly.entity_id
_entity_poly.type
_entity_poly.pdbx_seq_one_letter_code
_entity_poly.pdbx_strand_id
1 'polypeptide(L)'
;MTKTPILQEIKDFLKRLSITIELDQRRVDGLPLERFSPEYSQMMWRDWRCHHRDFIDKKLLPTADAISPAVLNELTEIALACEPARIGDVMLGLFAEVASGSCSDGELESAEQFFARLIKQLRDAPVSNFRHVGSQTAIMQWLPIVDPLLISRDPECGYRQGVGRG
;
A
#
# COMPACT_ATOMS: atom_id res chain seq x y z
N MET A 1 17.27 19.50 11.95
CA MET A 1 16.31 20.00 10.93
C MET A 1 16.19 18.92 9.86
N THR A 2 15.19 18.05 9.96
CA THR A 2 15.01 16.85 9.09
C THR A 2 13.53 16.53 8.84
N LYS A 3 12.61 17.48 9.13
CA LYS A 3 11.16 17.26 9.06
C LYS A 3 10.57 17.33 7.63
N THR A 4 11.18 18.12 6.75
CA THR A 4 10.69 18.39 5.39
C THR A 4 10.88 17.24 4.37
N PRO A 5 11.99 16.47 4.36
CA PRO A 5 12.20 15.46 3.32
C PRO A 5 11.24 14.26 3.43
N ILE A 6 10.99 13.75 4.65
CA ILE A 6 10.15 12.57 4.84
C ILE A 6 8.68 12.83 4.46
N LEU A 7 8.14 14.00 4.79
CA LEU A 7 6.77 14.39 4.41
C LEU A 7 6.63 14.44 2.88
N GLN A 8 7.62 15.00 2.20
CA GLN A 8 7.62 15.06 0.74
C GLN A 8 7.72 13.65 0.13
N GLU A 9 8.58 12.79 0.67
CA GLU A 9 8.70 11.38 0.26
C GLU A 9 7.38 10.62 0.45
N ILE A 10 6.65 10.82 1.55
CA ILE A 10 5.33 10.24 1.78
C ILE A 10 4.33 10.70 0.72
N LYS A 11 4.27 12.00 0.44
CA LYS A 11 3.34 12.55 -0.57
C LYS A 11 3.65 12.00 -1.96
N ASP A 12 4.92 11.93 -2.31
CA ASP A 12 5.35 11.40 -3.59
C ASP A 12 5.09 9.89 -3.69
N PHE A 13 5.26 9.16 -2.58
CA PHE A 13 4.91 7.75 -2.49
C PHE A 13 3.41 7.53 -2.71
N LEU A 14 2.55 8.27 -2.01
CA LEU A 14 1.10 8.16 -2.15
C LEU A 14 0.63 8.49 -3.58
N LYS A 15 1.15 9.57 -4.17
CA LYS A 15 0.87 9.92 -5.58
C LYS A 15 1.28 8.80 -6.52
N ARG A 16 2.50 8.29 -6.35
CA ARG A 16 3.03 7.21 -7.18
C ARG A 16 2.19 5.95 -7.02
N LEU A 17 1.81 5.61 -5.79
CA LEU A 17 0.98 4.44 -5.50
C LEU A 17 -0.37 4.54 -6.22
N SER A 18 -1.07 5.68 -6.09
CA SER A 18 -2.33 5.95 -6.79
C SER A 18 -2.18 5.76 -8.31
N ILE A 19 -1.14 6.34 -8.92
CA ILE A 19 -0.84 6.20 -10.36
C ILE A 19 -0.58 4.73 -10.71
N THR A 20 0.22 4.01 -9.93
CA THR A 20 0.53 2.60 -10.21
C THR A 20 -0.67 1.68 -10.08
N ILE A 21 -1.60 1.96 -9.16
CA ILE A 21 -2.87 1.25 -9.04
C ILE A 21 -3.72 1.49 -10.30
N GLU A 22 -3.79 2.73 -10.78
CA GLU A 22 -4.50 3.04 -12.03
C GLU A 22 -3.88 2.33 -13.24
N LEU A 23 -2.55 2.31 -13.34
CA LEU A 23 -1.85 1.60 -14.42
C LEU A 23 -2.09 0.09 -14.37
N ASP A 24 -2.06 -0.51 -13.18
CA ASP A 24 -2.39 -1.93 -13.01
C ASP A 24 -3.85 -2.22 -13.38
N GLN A 25 -4.79 -1.34 -12.99
CA GLN A 25 -6.21 -1.46 -13.38
C GLN A 25 -6.35 -1.45 -14.90
N ARG A 26 -5.72 -0.50 -15.61
CA ARG A 26 -5.75 -0.44 -17.08
C ARG A 26 -5.16 -1.69 -17.73
N ARG A 27 -4.08 -2.23 -17.16
CA ARG A 27 -3.48 -3.49 -17.63
C ARG A 27 -4.48 -4.64 -17.49
N VAL A 28 -5.16 -4.74 -16.35
CA VAL A 28 -6.13 -5.78 -16.05
C VAL A 28 -7.38 -5.65 -16.92
N ASP A 29 -7.84 -4.44 -17.20
CA ASP A 29 -8.97 -4.20 -18.11
C ASP A 29 -8.71 -4.64 -19.55
N GLY A 30 -7.43 -4.69 -19.95
CA GLY A 30 -7.02 -5.21 -21.25
C GLY A 30 -6.89 -6.74 -21.32
N LEU A 31 -7.08 -7.47 -20.21
CA LEU A 31 -6.95 -8.92 -20.19
C LEU A 31 -8.22 -9.63 -20.73
N PRO A 32 -8.07 -10.76 -21.44
CA PRO A 32 -9.20 -11.59 -21.85
C PRO A 32 -10.00 -12.12 -20.65
N LEU A 33 -11.31 -12.30 -20.81
CA LEU A 33 -12.22 -12.76 -19.74
C LEU A 33 -11.84 -14.15 -19.20
N GLU A 34 -11.25 -14.99 -20.05
CA GLU A 34 -10.81 -16.35 -19.73
C GLU A 34 -9.62 -16.37 -18.75
N ARG A 35 -8.97 -15.21 -18.54
CA ARG A 35 -7.93 -15.04 -17.53
C ARG A 35 -8.51 -14.85 -16.13
N PHE A 36 -9.81 -14.68 -15.97
CA PHE A 36 -10.40 -14.43 -14.65
C PHE A 36 -11.07 -15.68 -14.11
N SER A 37 -10.95 -15.90 -12.79
CA SER A 37 -11.68 -17.00 -12.14
C SER A 37 -13.18 -16.73 -12.24
N PRO A 38 -14.01 -17.72 -12.60
CA PRO A 38 -15.46 -17.57 -12.60
C PRO A 38 -16.04 -17.28 -11.21
N GLU A 39 -15.35 -17.73 -10.16
CA GLU A 39 -15.77 -17.60 -8.75
C GLU A 39 -15.54 -16.19 -8.21
N TYR A 40 -14.62 -15.45 -8.84
CA TYR A 40 -14.24 -14.11 -8.43
C TYR A 40 -14.58 -13.11 -9.53
N SER A 41 -15.66 -12.36 -9.31
CA SER A 41 -16.12 -11.41 -10.31
C SER A 41 -15.02 -10.38 -10.62
N GLN A 42 -14.82 -10.11 -11.92
CA GLN A 42 -13.98 -9.01 -12.40
C GLN A 42 -14.34 -7.68 -11.72
N MET A 43 -15.62 -7.52 -11.35
CA MET A 43 -16.14 -6.35 -10.65
C MET A 43 -15.51 -6.16 -9.27
N MET A 44 -15.36 -7.22 -8.48
CA MET A 44 -14.74 -7.12 -7.15
C MET A 44 -13.32 -6.57 -7.21
N TRP A 45 -12.47 -7.09 -8.11
CA TRP A 45 -11.09 -6.62 -8.23
C TRP A 45 -10.97 -5.21 -8.79
N ARG A 46 -11.94 -4.79 -9.62
CA ARG A 46 -12.06 -3.41 -10.09
C ARG A 46 -12.44 -2.48 -8.95
N ASP A 47 -13.47 -2.87 -8.19
CA ASP A 47 -13.98 -2.09 -7.06
C ASP A 47 -12.90 -1.92 -6.00
N TRP A 48 -12.12 -2.97 -5.72
CA TRP A 48 -11.00 -2.87 -4.79
C TRP A 48 -9.96 -1.85 -5.26
N ARG A 49 -9.46 -1.93 -6.49
CA ARG A 49 -8.49 -0.92 -6.98
C ARG A 49 -9.07 0.49 -6.95
N CYS A 50 -10.34 0.64 -7.31
CA CYS A 50 -11.06 1.91 -7.25
C CYS A 50 -11.11 2.44 -5.81
N HIS A 51 -11.51 1.62 -4.84
CA HIS A 51 -11.59 1.98 -3.43
C HIS A 51 -10.23 2.38 -2.85
N HIS A 52 -9.18 1.62 -3.13
CA HIS A 52 -7.83 1.95 -2.67
C HIS A 52 -7.35 3.29 -3.24
N ARG A 53 -7.58 3.52 -4.54
CA ARG A 53 -7.20 4.77 -5.19
C ARG A 53 -8.01 5.94 -4.63
N ASP A 54 -9.32 5.79 -4.49
CA ASP A 54 -10.19 6.81 -3.91
C ASP A 54 -9.78 7.14 -2.47
N PHE A 55 -9.41 6.13 -1.69
CA PHE A 55 -8.89 6.32 -0.34
C PHE A 55 -7.59 7.14 -0.34
N ILE A 56 -6.63 6.79 -1.20
CA ILE A 56 -5.37 7.54 -1.33
C ILE A 56 -5.63 8.99 -1.78
N ASP A 57 -6.40 9.17 -2.86
CA ASP A 57 -6.63 10.46 -3.52
C ASP A 57 -7.52 11.39 -2.69
N LYS A 58 -8.56 10.86 -2.04
CA LYS A 58 -9.59 11.66 -1.35
C LYS A 58 -9.39 11.75 0.16
N LYS A 59 -8.59 10.86 0.77
CA LYS A 59 -8.36 10.86 2.23
C LYS A 59 -6.90 11.10 2.59
N LEU A 60 -5.98 10.28 2.08
CA LEU A 60 -4.58 10.35 2.50
C LEU A 60 -3.86 11.58 1.95
N LEU A 61 -3.88 11.80 0.64
CA LEU A 61 -3.17 12.93 0.02
C LEU A 61 -3.64 14.30 0.53
N PRO A 62 -4.95 14.59 0.69
CA PRO A 62 -5.42 15.89 1.19
C PRO A 62 -5.04 16.17 2.64
N THR A 63 -4.80 15.13 3.45
CA THR A 63 -4.49 15.26 4.89
C THR A 63 -3.02 15.03 5.22
N ALA A 64 -2.19 14.73 4.22
CA ALA A 64 -0.77 14.42 4.43
C ALA A 64 0.01 15.58 5.09
N ASP A 65 -0.30 16.83 4.75
CA ASP A 65 0.38 18.00 5.34
C ASP A 65 0.05 18.21 6.83
N ALA A 66 -1.00 17.56 7.35
CA ALA A 66 -1.41 17.64 8.75
C ALA A 66 -0.74 16.58 9.65
N ILE A 67 0.07 15.66 9.10
CA ILE A 67 0.73 14.61 9.89
C ILE A 67 1.64 15.26 10.94
N SER A 68 1.45 14.90 12.21
CA SER A 68 2.24 15.48 13.29
C SER A 68 3.73 15.12 13.17
N PRO A 69 4.62 15.98 13.68
CA PRO A 69 6.05 15.68 13.69
C PRO A 69 6.43 14.41 14.47
N ALA A 70 5.62 14.01 15.46
CA ALA A 70 5.85 12.78 16.22
C ALA A 70 5.71 11.56 15.29
N VAL A 71 4.60 11.48 14.54
CA VAL A 71 4.35 10.41 13.57
C VAL A 71 5.40 10.39 12.47
N LEU A 72 5.81 11.56 11.94
CA LEU A 72 6.86 11.62 10.91
C LEU A 72 8.22 11.12 11.42
N ASN A 73 8.58 11.43 12.66
CA ASN A 73 9.82 10.94 13.27
C ASN A 73 9.77 9.42 13.46
N GLU A 74 8.66 8.89 13.96
CA GLU A 74 8.49 7.45 14.15
C GLU A 74 8.46 6.68 12.82
N LEU A 75 7.82 7.23 11.79
CA LEU A 75 7.89 6.68 10.43
C LEU A 75 9.33 6.63 9.92
N THR A 76 10.11 7.66 10.20
CA THR A 76 11.52 7.70 9.81
C THR A 76 12.31 6.59 10.51
N GLU A 77 12.09 6.39 11.81
CA GLU A 77 12.72 5.30 12.57
C GLU A 77 12.33 3.92 12.02
N ILE A 78 11.04 3.70 11.75
CA ILE A 78 10.53 2.47 11.14
C ILE A 78 11.14 2.24 9.76
N ALA A 79 11.20 3.27 8.92
CA ALA A 79 11.80 3.17 7.59
C ALA A 79 13.30 2.80 7.63
N LEU A 80 14.00 3.19 8.70
CA LEU A 80 15.42 2.86 8.90
C LEU A 80 15.64 1.48 9.55
N ALA A 81 14.66 0.98 10.30
CA ALA A 81 14.79 -0.25 11.09
C ALA A 81 14.15 -1.48 10.43
N CYS A 82 13.12 -1.30 9.61
CA CYS A 82 12.33 -2.39 9.01
C CYS A 82 12.72 -2.65 7.55
N GLU A 83 12.64 -3.91 7.13
CA GLU A 83 12.73 -4.27 5.71
C GLU A 83 11.54 -3.66 4.93
N PRO A 84 11.75 -3.03 3.76
CA PRO A 84 10.68 -2.42 2.98
C PRO A 84 9.52 -3.37 2.66
N ALA A 85 9.81 -4.63 2.37
CA ALA A 85 8.79 -5.65 2.09
C ALA A 85 7.85 -5.86 3.29
N ARG A 86 8.38 -5.87 4.52
CA ARG A 86 7.57 -6.00 5.74
C ARG A 86 6.65 -4.79 5.94
N ILE A 87 7.14 -3.58 5.66
CA ILE A 87 6.30 -2.37 5.70
C ILE A 87 5.18 -2.47 4.67
N GLY A 88 5.52 -2.92 3.45
CA GLY A 88 4.58 -3.20 2.39
C GLY A 88 3.47 -4.18 2.80
N ASP A 89 3.83 -5.31 3.40
CA ASP A 89 2.86 -6.34 3.82
C ASP A 89 1.85 -5.79 4.85
N VAL A 90 2.32 -5.06 5.86
CA VAL A 90 1.42 -4.43 6.86
C VAL A 90 0.56 -3.35 6.20
N MET A 91 1.14 -2.55 5.31
CA MET A 91 0.41 -1.53 4.57
C MET A 91 -0.69 -2.13 3.69
N LEU A 92 -0.45 -3.27 3.04
CA LEU A 92 -1.46 -4.00 2.28
C LEU A 92 -2.58 -4.54 3.16
N GLY A 93 -2.25 -5.01 4.37
CA GLY A 93 -3.24 -5.39 5.37
C GLY A 93 -4.19 -4.23 5.69
N LEU A 94 -3.63 -3.05 5.99
CA LEU A 94 -4.44 -1.85 6.25
C LEU A 94 -5.31 -1.45 5.06
N PHE A 95 -4.78 -1.53 3.85
CA PHE A 95 -5.52 -1.26 2.63
C PHE A 95 -6.69 -2.25 2.45
N ALA A 96 -6.47 -3.54 2.69
CA ALA A 96 -7.53 -4.54 2.67
C ALA A 96 -8.61 -4.30 3.74
N GLU A 97 -8.23 -3.85 4.93
CA GLU A 97 -9.19 -3.46 5.97
C GLU A 97 -10.10 -2.29 5.51
N VAL A 98 -9.52 -1.30 4.81
CA VAL A 98 -10.28 -0.19 4.21
C VAL A 98 -11.23 -0.70 3.12
N ALA A 99 -10.72 -1.50 2.18
CA ALA A 99 -11.52 -1.97 1.03
C ALA A 99 -12.67 -2.91 1.44
N SER A 100 -12.48 -3.69 2.50
CA SER A 100 -13.51 -4.59 3.04
C SER A 100 -14.50 -3.89 3.99
N GLY A 101 -14.22 -2.64 4.38
CA GLY A 101 -15.03 -1.92 5.38
C GLY A 101 -14.88 -2.50 6.79
N SER A 102 -13.80 -3.24 7.07
CA SER A 102 -13.55 -3.84 8.39
C SER A 102 -12.95 -2.85 9.39
N CYS A 103 -12.54 -1.66 8.95
CA CYS A 103 -12.18 -0.57 9.84
C CYS A 103 -13.44 0.04 10.46
N SER A 104 -13.36 0.42 11.73
CA SER A 104 -14.45 1.20 12.33
C SER A 104 -14.43 2.64 11.81
N ASP A 105 -15.61 3.27 11.77
CA ASP A 105 -15.78 4.65 11.32
C ASP A 105 -14.80 5.58 12.07
N GLY A 106 -14.07 6.40 11.32
CA GLY A 106 -13.09 7.34 11.88
C GLY A 106 -11.68 6.80 12.13
N GLU A 107 -11.40 5.49 12.03
CA GLU A 107 -10.08 4.94 12.38
C GLU A 107 -8.99 5.14 11.31
N LEU A 108 -9.37 5.42 10.06
CA LEU A 108 -8.44 5.57 8.93
C LEU A 108 -8.82 6.74 8.02
N GLU A 109 -9.41 7.82 8.54
CA GLU A 109 -9.92 8.92 7.69
C GLU A 109 -8.85 9.95 7.29
N SER A 110 -7.65 9.83 7.83
CA SER A 110 -6.54 10.73 7.57
C SER A 110 -5.21 10.00 7.40
N ALA A 111 -4.24 10.66 6.77
CA ALA A 111 -2.88 10.16 6.64
C ALA A 111 -2.22 9.93 8.01
N GLU A 112 -2.45 10.83 8.98
CA GLU A 112 -1.89 10.67 10.32
C GLU A 112 -2.38 9.38 10.99
N GLN A 113 -3.69 9.14 10.99
CA GLN A 113 -4.26 7.92 11.57
C GLN A 113 -3.76 6.66 10.87
N PHE A 114 -3.71 6.70 9.52
CA PHE A 114 -3.21 5.58 8.72
C PHE A 114 -1.77 5.23 9.07
N PHE A 115 -0.88 6.21 9.08
CA PHE A 115 0.52 5.97 9.39
C PHE A 115 0.77 5.64 10.86
N ALA A 116 0.00 6.21 11.79
CA ALA A 116 0.06 5.82 13.19
C ALA A 116 -0.35 4.34 13.40
N ARG A 117 -1.39 3.87 12.70
CA ARG A 117 -1.82 2.47 12.73
C ARG A 117 -0.77 1.55 12.10
N LEU A 118 -0.16 1.95 10.99
CA LEU A 118 0.97 1.24 10.38
C LEU A 118 2.14 1.07 11.35
N ILE A 119 2.56 2.15 12.02
CA ILE A 119 3.63 2.12 13.02
C ILE A 119 3.26 1.15 14.15
N LYS A 120 2.03 1.25 14.67
CA LYS A 120 1.56 0.38 15.76
C LYS A 120 1.62 -1.09 15.36
N GLN A 121 1.05 -1.48 14.21
CA GLN A 121 1.06 -2.87 13.76
C GLN A 121 2.49 -3.40 13.52
N LEU A 122 3.40 -2.56 13.02
CA LEU A 122 4.80 -2.94 12.84
C LEU A 122 5.54 -3.17 14.17
N ARG A 123 5.16 -2.44 15.24
CA ARG A 123 5.70 -2.62 16.58
C ARG A 123 5.11 -3.82 17.32
N ASP A 124 3.80 -4.06 17.15
CA ASP A 124 3.08 -5.13 17.84
C ASP A 124 3.37 -6.53 17.24
N ALA A 125 3.82 -6.61 15.99
CA ALA A 125 4.14 -7.87 15.33
C ALA A 125 5.41 -8.54 15.93
N PRO A 126 5.36 -9.84 16.30
CA PRO A 126 6.49 -10.54 16.91
C PRO A 126 7.72 -10.53 16.00
N VAL A 127 8.83 -10.10 16.59
CA VAL A 127 10.10 -9.82 15.92
C VAL A 127 10.74 -11.10 15.41
N SER A 128 10.48 -11.48 14.16
CA SER A 128 11.43 -12.32 13.42
C SER A 128 12.35 -11.42 12.60
N ASN A 129 13.47 -11.03 13.22
CA ASN A 129 14.65 -10.40 12.63
C ASN A 129 14.45 -8.99 12.05
N PHE A 130 14.61 -7.96 12.90
CA PHE A 130 15.06 -6.66 12.41
C PHE A 130 16.48 -6.81 11.85
N ARG A 131 16.59 -6.99 10.54
CA ARG A 131 17.87 -6.76 9.86
C ARG A 131 17.94 -5.27 9.58
N HIS A 132 18.86 -4.59 10.24
CA HIS A 132 19.23 -3.23 9.89
C HIS A 132 19.71 -3.25 8.44
N VAL A 133 18.85 -2.87 7.50
CA VAL A 133 19.24 -2.75 6.10
C VAL A 133 19.97 -1.42 5.97
N GLY A 134 21.29 -1.49 5.82
CA GLY A 134 22.12 -0.34 5.53
C GLY A 134 21.73 0.29 4.19
N SER A 135 21.79 1.63 4.16
CA SER A 135 21.35 2.53 3.11
C SER A 135 19.86 2.89 3.17
N GLN A 136 19.61 4.18 2.98
CA GLN A 136 18.34 4.91 3.01
C GLN A 136 17.42 4.38 1.87
N THR A 137 16.90 3.17 2.02
CA THR A 137 15.99 2.51 1.08
C THR A 137 14.64 3.21 1.15
N ALA A 138 14.51 4.22 0.30
CA ALA A 138 13.41 5.15 0.20
C ALA A 138 12.03 4.53 0.40
N ILE A 139 11.13 5.27 1.06
CA ILE A 139 9.68 4.99 1.20
C ILE A 139 9.07 4.44 -0.11
N MET A 140 9.61 4.88 -1.25
CA MET A 140 9.32 4.41 -2.60
C MET A 140 9.45 2.91 -2.87
N GLN A 141 10.05 2.14 -1.96
CA GLN A 141 10.28 0.70 -2.08
C GLN A 141 9.31 -0.14 -1.24
N TRP A 142 8.43 0.47 -0.45
CA TRP A 142 7.49 -0.26 0.39
C TRP A 142 6.53 -1.13 -0.42
N LEU A 143 6.12 -0.67 -1.61
CA LEU A 143 5.26 -1.43 -2.51
C LEU A 143 5.86 -1.49 -3.92
N PRO A 144 5.64 -2.60 -4.66
CA PRO A 144 6.14 -2.74 -6.03
C PRO A 144 5.35 -1.86 -7.01
N ILE A 145 5.96 -1.60 -8.17
CA ILE A 145 5.39 -0.68 -9.18
C ILE A 145 4.34 -1.37 -10.06
N VAL A 146 4.57 -2.64 -10.43
CA VAL A 146 3.84 -3.33 -11.51
C VAL A 146 2.58 -4.06 -11.00
N ASP A 147 2.47 -4.26 -9.70
CA ASP A 147 1.32 -4.87 -9.02
C ASP A 147 1.30 -4.40 -7.57
N PRO A 148 1.03 -3.11 -7.32
CA PRO A 148 1.24 -2.47 -6.01
C PRO A 148 0.37 -3.06 -4.89
N LEU A 149 -0.77 -3.65 -5.24
CA LEU A 149 -1.67 -4.30 -4.29
C LEU A 149 -1.45 -5.82 -4.17
N LEU A 150 -0.46 -6.35 -4.89
CA LEU A 150 -0.16 -7.79 -4.97
C LEU A 150 -1.36 -8.67 -5.34
N ILE A 151 -2.39 -8.10 -6.01
CA ILE A 151 -3.61 -8.84 -6.37
C ILE A 151 -3.26 -10.00 -7.29
N SER A 152 -2.26 -9.86 -8.16
CA SER A 152 -1.84 -10.98 -9.02
C SER A 152 -1.28 -12.17 -8.24
N ARG A 153 -0.94 -12.00 -6.96
CA ARG A 153 -0.43 -13.05 -6.09
C ARG A 153 -1.51 -13.80 -5.33
N ASP A 154 -2.71 -13.24 -5.28
CA ASP A 154 -3.85 -13.87 -4.62
C ASP A 154 -4.18 -15.20 -5.34
N PRO A 155 -4.31 -16.33 -4.62
CA PRO A 155 -4.67 -17.60 -5.23
C PRO A 155 -6.04 -17.59 -5.92
N GLU A 156 -6.94 -16.70 -5.49
CA GLU A 156 -8.27 -16.48 -6.04
C GLU A 156 -8.23 -15.56 -7.28
N CYS A 157 -7.09 -14.89 -7.49
CA CYS A 157 -6.82 -14.12 -8.68
C CYS A 157 -6.45 -15.04 -9.87
N GLY A 158 -7.40 -15.22 -10.79
CA GLY A 158 -7.26 -16.14 -11.93
C GLY A 158 -6.25 -15.74 -13.00
N TYR A 159 -5.75 -14.49 -13.05
CA TYR A 159 -4.96 -14.01 -14.20
C TYR A 159 -3.45 -14.26 -14.09
N ARG A 160 -3.02 -15.09 -13.14
CA ARG A 160 -1.60 -15.25 -12.76
C ARG A 160 -0.68 -15.87 -13.82
N GLN A 161 -1.15 -16.29 -15.00
CA GLN A 161 -0.29 -17.03 -15.95
C GLN A 161 -0.17 -16.41 -17.34
N GLY A 162 0.65 -15.37 -17.47
CA GLY A 162 1.00 -14.76 -18.76
C GLY A 162 2.49 -14.57 -19.01
N VAL A 163 3.39 -15.29 -18.32
CA VAL A 163 4.83 -15.26 -18.64
C VAL A 163 5.27 -16.66 -19.08
N GLY A 164 5.26 -16.85 -20.40
CA GLY A 164 5.99 -17.85 -21.20
C GLY A 164 6.30 -19.23 -20.61
N ARG A 165 5.56 -20.25 -21.08
CA ARG A 165 6.19 -21.45 -21.63
C ARG A 165 5.72 -21.62 -23.07
N GLY A 166 6.63 -21.37 -24.00
CA GLY A 166 6.47 -21.47 -25.44
C GLY A 166 7.74 -21.00 -26.09
#